data_AF-A0A371SKJ9-F1
#
_entry.id   AF-A0A371SKJ9-F1
#
_cell.length_a   1.000
_cell.length_b   1.000
_cell.length_c   1.000
_cell.angle_alpha   90.00
_cell.angle_beta   90.00
_cell.angle_gamma   90.00
#
_symmetry.space_group_name_H-M   'P 1'
#
loop_
_entity.id
_entity.type
_entity.pdbx_description
1 polymer ?
#
loop_
_entity_poly.entity_id
_entity_poly.type
_entity_poly.pdbx_seq_one_letter_code
_entity_poly.pdbx_strand_id
1 'polypeptide(L)' 'MRRIGLTIGTFMIIITFGLNILGLMKLIPLYITTPLLFLSLLVTFVIYNNRNRFRGFRS' A
#
# COMPACT_ATOMS: atom_id res chain seq x y z
N MET A 1 5.30 -7.28 -14.30
CA MET A 1 5.36 -6.33 -13.15
C MET A 1 4.07 -6.28 -12.33
N ARG A 2 2.87 -6.14 -12.93
CA ARG A 2 1.61 -5.98 -12.17
C ARG A 2 1.28 -7.12 -11.18
N ARG A 3 1.45 -8.40 -11.56
CA ARG A 3 1.21 -9.53 -10.64
C ARG A 3 2.19 -9.55 -9.45
N ILE A 4 3.47 -9.32 -9.72
CA ILE A 4 4.54 -9.26 -8.71
C ILE A 4 4.33 -8.08 -7.76
N GLY A 5 3.99 -6.91 -8.30
CA GLY A 5 3.69 -5.72 -7.50
C GLY A 5 2.46 -5.91 -6.61
N LEU A 6 1.45 -6.64 -7.08
CA LEU A 6 0.28 -6.99 -6.25
C LEU A 6 0.64 -7.99 -5.15
N THR A 7 1.43 -9.04 -5.44
CA THR A 7 1.87 -9.97 -4.39
C THR A 7 2.69 -9.28 -3.32
N ILE A 8 3.60 -8.37 -3.70
CA ILE A 8 4.41 -7.59 -2.74
C ILE A 8 3.49 -6.64 -1.94
N GLY A 9 2.58 -5.93 -2.61
CA GLY A 9 1.62 -5.04 -1.95
C GLY A 9 0.75 -5.78 -0.93
N THR A 10 0.25 -6.96 -1.26
CA THR A 10 -0.52 -7.80 -0.32
C THR A 10 0.30 -8.20 0.91
N PHE A 11 1.53 -8.67 0.73
CA PHE A 11 2.41 -8.96 1.87
C PHE A 11 2.68 -7.74 2.74
N MET A 12 2.90 -6.58 2.12
CA MET A 12 3.16 -5.32 2.82
C MET A 12 1.94 -4.84 3.60
N ILE A 13 0.72 -5.02 3.07
CA ILE A 13 -0.54 -4.74 3.79
C ILE A 13 -0.67 -5.64 5.03
N ILE A 14 -0.39 -6.94 4.91
CA ILE A 14 -0.48 -7.88 6.05
C ILE A 14 0.46 -7.46 7.18
N ILE A 15 1.72 -7.14 6.86
CA ILE A 15 2.72 -6.70 7.85
C ILE A 15 2.30 -5.39 8.52
N THR A 16 1.92 -4.39 7.72
CA THR A 16 1.52 -3.07 8.24
C THR A 16 0.21 -3.12 9.02
N PHE A 17 -0.70 -4.03 8.69
CA PHE A 17 -1.90 -4.31 9.46
C PHE A 17 -1.58 -4.88 10.84
N GLY A 18 -0.65 -5.84 10.93
CA GLY A 18 -0.15 -6.33 12.22
C GLY A 18 0.46 -5.21 13.07
N LEU A 19 1.31 -4.37 12.46
CA LEU A 19 1.88 -3.20 13.14
C LEU A 19 0.81 -2.19 13.59
N ASN A 20 -0.27 -2.04 12.83
CA ASN A 20 -1.37 -1.16 13.19
C ASN A 20 -2.10 -1.66 14.43
N ILE A 21 -2.34 -2.98 14.55
CA ILE A 21 -2.89 -3.60 15.77
C ILE A 21 -2.00 -3.32 16.98
N LEU A 22 -0.67 -3.45 16.84
CA LEU A 22 0.26 -3.08 17.93
C LEU A 22 0.14 -1.59 18.29
N GLY A 23 -0.07 -0.74 17.31
CA GLY A 23 -0.38 0.68 17.53
C GLY A 23 -1.66 0.88 18.33
N LEU A 24 -2.73 0.13 18.02
CA LEU A 24 -3.99 0.17 18.78
C LEU A 24 -3.79 -0.24 20.23
N MET A 25 -2.87 -1.17 20.49
CA MET A 25 -2.47 -1.59 21.85
C MET A 25 -1.57 -0.58 22.57
N LYS A 26 -1.36 0.62 22.01
CA LYS A 26 -0.47 1.68 22.53
C LYS A 26 1.02 1.28 22.64
N LEU A 27 1.44 0.20 21.99
CA LEU A 27 2.85 -0.22 21.95
C LEU A 27 3.68 0.67 21.01
N ILE A 28 3.03 1.16 19.95
CA ILE A 28 3.62 2.04 18.94
C ILE A 28 2.67 3.22 18.75
N PRO A 29 3.17 4.44 18.47
CA PRO A 29 2.27 5.56 18.27
C PRO A 29 1.36 5.39 17.04
N LEU A 30 0.05 5.52 17.26
CA LEU A 30 -0.98 5.32 16.22
C LEU A 30 -0.79 6.25 15.01
N TYR A 31 -0.23 7.45 15.25
CA TYR A 31 0.04 8.44 14.22
C TYR A 31 1.16 8.02 13.25
N ILE A 32 1.92 6.97 13.56
CA ILE A 32 2.94 6.39 12.65
C ILE A 32 2.36 5.18 11.93
N THR A 33 1.73 4.27 12.67
CA THR A 33 1.24 3.01 12.12
C THR A 33 0.06 3.19 11.16
N THR A 34 -0.77 4.22 11.40
CA THR A 34 -1.92 4.55 10.55
C THR A 34 -1.52 5.07 9.17
N PRO A 35 -0.69 6.13 9.05
CA PRO A 35 -0.23 6.58 7.73
C PRO A 35 0.61 5.52 7.01
N LEU A 36 1.35 4.67 7.73
CA LEU A 36 2.10 3.57 7.12
C LEU A 36 1.18 2.55 6.46
N LEU A 37 0.10 2.15 7.14
CA LEU A 37 -0.91 1.25 6.59
C LEU A 37 -1.64 1.87 5.40
N PHE A 38 -1.98 3.16 5.50
CA PHE A 38 -2.58 3.91 4.40
C PHE A 38 -1.67 3.96 3.17
N LEU A 39 -0.37 4.22 3.35
CA LEU A 39 0.60 4.26 2.25
C LEU A 39 0.68 2.90 1.53
N SER A 40 0.71 1.81 2.30
CA SER A 40 0.76 0.44 1.79
C SER A 40 -0.45 0.13 0.90
N LEU A 41 -1.65 0.51 1.35
CA LEU A 41 -2.88 0.41 0.56
C LEU A 41 -2.82 1.28 -0.70
N LEU A 42 -2.43 2.55 -0.56
CA LEU A 42 -2.37 3.49 -1.68
C LEU A 42 -1.41 3.03 -2.78
N VAL A 43 -0.21 2.57 -2.42
CA VAL A 43 0.76 2.01 -3.37
C VAL A 43 0.18 0.78 -4.06
N THR A 44 -0.48 -0.11 -3.31
CA THR A 44 -1.13 -1.30 -3.88
C THR A 44 -2.22 -0.92 -4.88
N PHE A 45 -3.05 0.08 -4.56
CA PHE A 45 -4.07 0.60 -5.47
C PHE A 45 -3.48 1.29 -6.69
N VAL A 46 -2.40 2.06 -6.55
CA VAL A 46 -1.71 2.68 -7.69
C VAL A 46 -1.16 1.62 -8.65
N ILE A 47 -0.54 0.57 -8.11
CA ILE A 47 -0.05 -0.57 -8.92
C ILE A 47 -1.22 -1.28 -9.61
N TYR A 48 -2.35 -1.45 -8.93
CA TYR A 48 -3.55 -2.05 -9.48
C TYR A 48 -4.19 -1.19 -10.58
N ASN A 49 -4.25 0.13 -10.36
CA ASN A 49 -4.91 1.13 -11.20
C ASN A 49 -4.08 1.56 -12.42
N ASN A 50 -2.87 1.02 -12.61
CA ASN A 50 -2.00 1.34 -13.74
C ASN A 50 -2.52 0.85 -15.12
N ARG A 51 -3.84 0.63 -15.26
CA ARG A 51 -4.49 0.09 -16.47
C ARG A 51 -4.82 1.13 -17.53
N ASN A 52 -4.92 2.42 -17.21
CA ASN A 52 -5.49 3.42 -18.14
C ASN A 52 -4.73 4.76 -18.14
N ARG A 53 -3.39 4.77 -18.08
CA ARG A 53 -2.67 6.00 -18.43
C ARG A 53 -2.81 6.23 -19.94
N PHE A 54 -3.51 7.31 -20.31
CA PHE A 54 -3.54 7.82 -21.68
C PHE A 54 -2.09 7.99 -22.14
N ARG A 55 -1.69 7.23 -23.18
CA ARG A 55 -0.29 7.14 -23.60
C ARG A 55 0.18 8.38 -24.38
N GLY A 56 -0.68 9.38 -24.54
CA GLY A 56 -0.43 10.55 -25.38
C GLY A 56 -0.31 10.14 -26.86
N PHE A 57 -0.63 11.06 -27.76
CA PHE A 57 -0.26 10.89 -29.16
C PHE A 57 1.27 11.00 -29.23
N ARG A 58 1.95 9.91 -29.64
CA ARG A 58 3.36 10.00 -30.05
C ARG A 58 3.40 10.95 -31.26
N SER A 59 4.07 12.09 -31.10
CA SER A 59 4.54 12.92 -32.21
C SER A 59 5.95 12.50 -32.60
#